data_AF-A0A1M4SL60-F1
#
_entry.id   AF-A0A1M4SL60-F1
#
_cell.length_a   1.000
_cell.length_b   1.000
_cell.length_c   1.000
_cell.angle_alpha   90.00
_cell.angle_beta   90.00
_cell.angle_gamma   90.00
#
_symmetry.space_group_name_H-M   'P 1'
#
loop_
_entity.id
_entity.type
_entity.pdbx_description
1 polymer ?
#
loop_
_entity_poly.entity_id
_entity_poly.type
_entity_poly.pdbx_seq_one_letter_code
_entity_poly.pdbx_strand_id
1 'polypeptide(L)'
;MKNLVISEFYRMIHSKKYKILLLIAYIVFILNGFYIRIFNLGFYDPLTTIELNSLNGAPFILREFHLFLFFIFCPIVFSDIFNHEDVSGSYRLIMLRPYKKIDFIISRIITSIIFTGLFVFSIAILGILFGYLFLDKTSSTVFFDGNNYNLVGAFLYNLKFYGVEFIILLSLLGISSIVGILSPNSVIAYLGSLSLCVGLVYLSQIFRFMAFSSQFIFDVLNNKNTTLIISCTLIAVITLIASVIIFKRKDYLY
;
A
#
# COMPACT_ATOMS: atom_id res chain seq x y z
N MET A 1 -22.53 -10.45 5.56
CA MET A 1 -21.19 -9.84 5.46
C MET A 1 -20.13 -10.77 4.88
N LYS A 2 -19.85 -11.96 5.44
CA LYS A 2 -18.84 -12.91 4.92
C LYS A 2 -18.95 -13.17 3.41
N ASN A 3 -20.15 -13.49 2.92
CA ASN A 3 -20.38 -13.78 1.51
C ASN A 3 -20.14 -12.57 0.59
N LEU A 4 -20.36 -11.35 1.07
CA LEU A 4 -20.06 -10.13 0.30
C LEU A 4 -18.54 -9.96 0.15
N VAL A 5 -17.80 -10.10 1.25
CA VAL A 5 -16.32 -10.04 1.22
C VAL A 5 -15.75 -11.09 0.27
N ILE A 6 -16.21 -12.34 0.36
CA ILE A 6 -15.77 -13.43 -0.52
C ILE A 6 -16.10 -13.11 -1.99
N SER A 7 -17.30 -12.60 -2.27
CA SER A 7 -17.71 -12.24 -3.62
C SER A 7 -16.84 -11.13 -4.21
N GLU A 8 -16.58 -10.07 -3.45
CA GLU A 8 -15.75 -8.95 -3.87
C GLU A 8 -14.29 -9.41 -4.10
N PHE A 9 -13.74 -10.20 -3.18
CA PHE A 9 -12.39 -10.73 -3.28
C PHE A 9 -12.23 -11.69 -4.48
N TYR A 10 -13.20 -12.57 -4.70
CA TYR A 10 -13.24 -13.48 -5.84
C TYR A 10 -13.26 -12.70 -7.16
N ARG A 11 -14.07 -11.64 -7.24
CA ARG A 11 -14.13 -10.75 -8.41
C ARG A 11 -12.78 -10.12 -8.71
N MET A 12 -12.08 -9.60 -7.69
CA MET A 12 -10.75 -8.99 -7.85
C MET A 12 -9.75 -10.01 -8.41
N ILE A 13 -9.67 -11.20 -7.83
CA ILE A 13 -8.71 -12.23 -8.26
C ILE A 13 -9.00 -12.72 -9.69
N HIS A 14 -10.27 -12.85 -10.08
CA HIS A 14 -10.63 -13.39 -11.39
C HIS A 14 -10.55 -12.37 -12.52
N SER A 15 -10.60 -11.08 -12.20
CA SER A 15 -10.53 -10.03 -13.20
C SER A 15 -9.15 -9.95 -13.86
N LYS A 16 -9.15 -9.99 -15.20
CA LYS A 16 -7.93 -9.90 -16.02
C LYS A 16 -7.13 -8.62 -15.74
N LYS A 17 -7.82 -7.51 -15.48
CA LYS A 17 -7.21 -6.21 -15.17
C LYS A 17 -6.30 -6.29 -13.94
N TYR A 18 -6.77 -6.90 -12.84
CA TYR A 18 -5.96 -7.05 -11.63
C TYR A 18 -4.81 -8.03 -11.81
N LYS A 19 -5.03 -9.14 -12.54
CA LYS A 19 -3.94 -10.08 -12.85
C LYS A 19 -2.80 -9.42 -13.63
N ILE A 20 -3.15 -8.64 -14.66
CA ILE A 20 -2.17 -7.88 -15.45
C ILE A 20 -1.47 -6.83 -14.58
N LEU A 21 -2.23 -6.10 -13.77
CA LEU A 21 -1.66 -5.06 -12.89
C LEU A 21 -0.70 -5.67 -11.84
N LEU A 22 -1.05 -6.80 -11.24
CA LEU A 22 -0.19 -7.54 -10.33
C LEU A 22 1.08 -8.05 -11.01
N LEU A 23 0.95 -8.57 -12.24
CA LEU A 23 2.11 -9.01 -13.03
C LEU A 23 3.07 -7.85 -13.29
N ILE A 24 2.55 -6.70 -13.74
CA ILE A 24 3.34 -5.47 -13.95
C ILE A 24 4.01 -5.06 -12.63
N ALA A 25 3.28 -5.05 -11.53
CA ALA A 25 3.82 -4.71 -10.22
C ALA A 25 4.99 -5.61 -9.81
N TYR A 26 4.88 -6.93 -10.00
CA TYR A 26 5.98 -7.86 -9.70
C TYR A 26 7.17 -7.67 -10.63
N ILE A 27 6.95 -7.42 -11.92
CA ILE A 27 8.03 -7.14 -12.88
C ILE A 27 8.78 -5.87 -12.46
N VAL A 28 8.05 -4.78 -12.18
CA VAL A 28 8.64 -3.51 -11.73
C VAL A 28 9.42 -3.70 -10.43
N PHE A 29 8.89 -4.47 -9.48
CA PHE A 29 9.58 -4.79 -8.22
C PHE A 29 10.90 -5.53 -8.46
N ILE A 30 10.91 -6.54 -9.32
CA ILE A 30 12.13 -7.30 -9.67
C ILE A 30 13.14 -6.41 -10.40
N LEU A 31 12.68 -5.56 -11.33
CA LEU A 31 13.53 -4.59 -12.03
C LEU A 31 14.20 -3.61 -11.06
N ASN A 32 13.46 -3.11 -10.07
CA ASN A 32 14.03 -2.30 -8.99
C ASN A 32 15.08 -3.08 -8.18
N GLY A 33 14.86 -4.37 -7.93
CA GLY A 33 15.86 -5.24 -7.33
C GLY A 33 17.17 -5.29 -8.13
N PHE A 34 17.08 -5.46 -9.45
CA PHE A 34 18.25 -5.43 -10.33
C PHE A 34 18.91 -4.06 -10.38
N TYR A 35 18.12 -2.99 -10.44
CA TYR A 35 18.64 -1.62 -10.42
C TYR A 35 19.52 -1.37 -9.18
N ILE A 36 18.99 -1.71 -8.01
CA ILE A 36 19.70 -1.54 -6.74
C ILE A 36 20.98 -2.40 -6.67
N ARG A 37 20.92 -3.63 -7.20
CA ARG A 37 22.08 -4.53 -7.26
C ARG A 37 23.25 -3.94 -8.06
N ILE A 38 22.98 -3.19 -9.14
CA ILE A 38 24.05 -2.59 -9.96
C ILE A 38 24.89 -1.61 -9.13
N PHE A 39 24.26 -0.86 -8.23
CA PHE A 39 24.95 0.11 -7.37
C PHE A 39 25.47 -0.51 -6.06
N ASN A 40 24.89 -1.65 -5.64
CA ASN A 40 25.19 -2.37 -4.41
C ASN A 40 25.15 -1.51 -3.12
N LEU A 41 24.43 -0.39 -3.17
CA LEU A 41 24.36 0.61 -2.11
C LEU A 41 22.90 0.93 -1.77
N GLY A 42 22.59 0.85 -0.48
CA GLY A 42 21.38 1.37 0.11
C GLY A 42 21.61 2.77 0.65
N PHE A 43 20.65 3.67 0.47
CA PHE A 43 20.71 5.06 0.97
C PHE A 43 19.61 5.28 2.01
N TYR A 44 19.92 5.98 3.09
CA TYR A 44 18.88 6.52 3.99
C TYR A 44 18.69 8.01 3.74
N ASP A 45 19.81 8.73 3.64
CA ASP A 45 19.91 10.11 3.17
C ASP A 45 21.06 10.20 2.13
N PRO A 46 21.19 11.30 1.37
CA PRO A 46 22.28 11.49 0.41
C PRO A 46 23.69 11.33 0.99
N LEU A 47 23.82 11.44 2.31
CA LEU A 47 25.09 11.36 3.05
C LEU A 47 25.29 10.03 3.80
N THR A 48 24.27 9.18 3.90
CA THR A 48 24.34 7.93 4.70
C THR A 48 24.01 6.72 3.84
N THR A 49 25.05 5.95 3.54
CA THR A 49 24.98 4.73 2.72
C THR A 49 25.31 3.49 3.53
N ILE A 50 24.71 2.37 3.15
CA ILE A 50 25.00 1.04 3.67
C ILE A 50 25.17 0.09 2.49
N GLU A 51 26.19 -0.76 2.55
CA GLU A 51 26.38 -1.82 1.55
C GLU A 51 25.27 -2.85 1.63
N LEU A 52 24.81 -3.27 0.45
CA LEU A 52 23.70 -4.21 0.35
C LEU A 52 24.18 -5.64 0.45
N ASN A 53 23.38 -6.44 1.13
CA ASN A 53 23.61 -7.86 1.31
C ASN A 53 22.27 -8.60 1.29
N SER A 54 22.37 -9.92 1.35
CA SER A 54 21.23 -10.83 1.29
C SER A 54 20.15 -10.60 2.37
N LEU A 55 20.47 -10.01 3.53
CA LEU A 55 19.48 -9.83 4.62
C LEU A 55 18.88 -8.42 4.67
N ASN A 56 19.62 -7.38 4.26
CA ASN A 56 19.15 -5.99 4.31
C ASN A 56 18.57 -5.47 2.98
N GLY A 57 18.73 -6.19 1.87
CA GLY A 57 18.33 -5.71 0.54
C GLY A 57 16.83 -5.47 0.36
N ALA A 58 15.96 -6.28 0.98
CA ALA A 58 14.52 -6.23 0.74
C ALA A 58 13.86 -4.86 1.03
N PRO A 59 14.10 -4.22 2.19
CA PRO A 59 13.65 -2.84 2.46
C PRO A 59 14.04 -1.81 1.41
N PHE A 60 15.25 -1.92 0.83
CA PHE A 60 15.71 -0.99 -0.19
C PHE A 60 15.01 -1.20 -1.53
N ILE A 61 14.68 -2.44 -1.90
CA ILE A 61 13.86 -2.71 -3.08
C ILE A 61 12.47 -2.09 -2.91
N LEU A 62 11.89 -2.22 -1.71
CA LEU A 62 10.61 -1.59 -1.40
C LEU A 62 10.68 -0.06 -1.48
N ARG A 63 11.82 0.56 -1.10
CA ARG A 63 12.02 2.02 -1.21
C ARG A 63 11.84 2.51 -2.64
N GLU A 64 12.54 1.90 -3.60
CA GLU A 64 12.41 2.28 -5.02
C GLU A 64 11.02 1.96 -5.57
N PHE A 65 10.41 0.89 -5.05
CA PHE A 65 9.07 0.49 -5.46
C PHE A 65 7.95 1.36 -4.86
N HIS A 66 8.19 2.05 -3.75
CA HIS A 66 7.17 2.78 -3.00
C HIS A 66 6.44 3.81 -3.86
N LEU A 67 7.15 4.61 -4.66
CA LEU A 67 6.53 5.62 -5.52
C LEU A 67 5.57 5.00 -6.55
N PHE A 68 5.98 3.90 -7.18
CA PHE A 68 5.11 3.15 -8.09
C PHE A 68 3.90 2.59 -7.34
N LEU A 69 4.13 2.03 -6.16
CA LEU A 69 3.08 1.44 -5.35
C LEU A 69 2.04 2.51 -4.93
N PHE A 70 2.51 3.63 -4.37
CA PHE A 70 1.69 4.67 -3.78
C PHE A 70 0.96 5.54 -4.81
N PHE A 71 1.60 5.88 -5.93
CA PHE A 71 0.99 6.77 -6.94
C PHE A 71 0.31 6.04 -8.09
N ILE A 72 0.72 4.81 -8.41
CA ILE A 72 0.20 4.09 -9.58
C ILE A 72 -0.63 2.90 -9.13
N PHE A 73 -0.02 1.91 -8.48
CA PHE A 73 -0.67 0.63 -8.21
C PHE A 73 -1.88 0.76 -7.28
N CYS A 74 -1.68 1.29 -6.08
CA CYS A 74 -2.72 1.39 -5.05
C CYS A 74 -3.89 2.29 -5.48
N PRO A 75 -3.66 3.52 -6.00
CA PRO A 75 -4.75 4.37 -6.44
C PRO A 75 -5.59 3.74 -7.56
N ILE A 76 -4.98 3.03 -8.51
CA ILE A 76 -5.71 2.31 -9.57
C ILE A 76 -6.60 1.22 -8.96
N VAL A 77 -6.05 0.40 -8.08
CA VAL A 77 -6.77 -0.70 -7.43
C VAL A 77 -7.94 -0.17 -6.60
N PHE A 78 -7.67 0.79 -5.71
CA PHE A 78 -8.68 1.31 -4.79
C PHE A 78 -9.78 2.05 -5.54
N SER A 79 -9.43 2.89 -6.51
CA SER A 79 -10.41 3.63 -7.30
C SER A 79 -11.35 2.71 -8.07
N ASP A 80 -10.81 1.61 -8.62
CA ASP A 80 -11.63 0.61 -9.32
C ASP A 80 -12.57 -0.14 -8.37
N ILE A 81 -12.12 -0.53 -7.17
CA ILE A 81 -12.96 -1.21 -6.17
C ILE A 81 -14.15 -0.32 -5.76
N PHE A 82 -13.92 0.97 -5.48
CA PHE A 82 -14.97 1.85 -5.00
C PHE A 82 -15.91 2.34 -6.12
N ASN A 83 -15.44 2.41 -7.38
CA ASN A 83 -16.25 2.86 -8.52
C ASN A 83 -16.84 1.73 -9.37
N HIS A 84 -16.51 0.47 -9.12
CA HIS A 84 -16.85 -0.64 -10.02
C HIS A 84 -18.34 -0.68 -10.41
N GLU A 85 -19.23 -0.49 -9.43
CA GLU A 85 -20.68 -0.60 -9.62
C GLU A 85 -21.34 0.64 -10.21
N ASP A 86 -20.75 1.82 -9.97
CA ASP A 86 -21.21 3.06 -10.58
C ASP A 86 -20.94 3.00 -12.09
N VAL A 87 -19.81 2.39 -12.49
CA VAL A 87 -19.45 2.17 -13.90
C VAL A 87 -20.20 1.00 -14.53
N SER A 88 -20.43 -0.09 -13.79
CA SER A 88 -21.10 -1.29 -14.34
C SER A 88 -22.62 -1.25 -14.30
N GLY A 89 -23.22 -0.22 -13.69
CA GLY A 89 -24.67 -0.13 -13.46
C GLY A 89 -25.24 -1.21 -12.53
N SER A 90 -24.37 -2.07 -11.98
CA SER A 90 -24.75 -3.23 -11.17
C SER A 90 -25.21 -2.83 -9.76
N TYR A 91 -25.00 -1.57 -9.38
CA TYR A 91 -25.46 -1.00 -8.12
C TYR A 91 -26.96 -1.24 -7.89
N ARG A 92 -27.79 -1.05 -8.94
CA ARG A 92 -29.24 -1.27 -8.88
C ARG A 92 -29.58 -2.72 -8.54
N LEU A 93 -28.85 -3.68 -9.12
CA LEU A 93 -29.06 -5.11 -8.88
C LEU A 93 -28.64 -5.56 -7.47
N ILE A 94 -27.66 -4.88 -6.87
CA ILE A 94 -27.18 -5.18 -5.52
C ILE A 94 -28.12 -4.57 -4.47
N MET A 95 -28.66 -3.37 -4.71
CA MET A 95 -29.64 -2.72 -3.84
C MET A 95 -31.00 -3.43 -3.81
N LEU A 96 -31.32 -4.24 -4.83
CA LEU A 96 -32.51 -5.10 -4.83
C LEU A 96 -32.38 -6.31 -3.88
N ARG A 97 -31.17 -6.62 -3.40
CA ARG A 97 -30.94 -7.71 -2.45
C ARG A 97 -31.18 -7.21 -1.01
N PRO A 98 -31.54 -8.10 -0.06
CA PRO A 98 -31.81 -7.73 1.33
C PRO A 98 -30.51 -7.47 2.15
N TYR A 99 -29.59 -6.66 1.62
CA TYR A 99 -28.37 -6.25 2.30
C TYR A 99 -28.45 -4.77 2.69
N LYS A 100 -27.91 -4.42 3.87
CA LYS A 100 -27.80 -3.02 4.27
C LYS A 100 -26.70 -2.33 3.44
N LYS A 101 -26.92 -1.08 3.04
CA LYS A 101 -25.91 -0.24 2.36
C LYS A 101 -24.56 -0.20 3.09
N ILE A 102 -24.59 -0.22 4.43
CA ILE A 102 -23.40 -0.17 5.28
C ILE A 102 -22.59 -1.47 5.17
N ASP A 103 -23.27 -2.64 5.20
CA ASP A 103 -22.60 -3.94 5.08
C ASP A 103 -21.85 -4.07 3.75
N PHE A 104 -22.36 -3.39 2.73
CA PHE A 104 -21.79 -3.36 1.40
C PHE A 104 -20.48 -2.56 1.35
N ILE A 105 -20.46 -1.30 1.80
CA ILE A 105 -19.22 -0.50 1.82
C ILE A 105 -18.17 -1.09 2.75
N ILE A 106 -18.58 -1.62 3.92
CA ILE A 106 -17.67 -2.30 4.83
C ILE A 106 -17.04 -3.53 4.16
N SER A 107 -17.80 -4.29 3.38
CA SER A 107 -17.26 -5.45 2.67
C SER A 107 -16.15 -5.06 1.69
N ARG A 108 -16.29 -3.93 0.98
CA ARG A 108 -15.26 -3.41 0.07
C ARG A 108 -14.01 -2.95 0.80
N ILE A 109 -14.19 -2.26 1.94
CA ILE A 109 -13.07 -1.84 2.78
C ILE A 109 -12.29 -3.06 3.27
N ILE A 110 -12.97 -4.06 3.83
CA ILE A 110 -12.34 -5.30 4.31
C ILE A 110 -11.63 -6.03 3.18
N THR A 111 -12.29 -6.18 2.02
CA THR A 111 -11.67 -6.82 0.85
C THR A 111 -10.41 -6.08 0.39
N SER A 112 -10.44 -4.74 0.39
CA SER A 112 -9.28 -3.92 0.01
C SER A 112 -8.14 -4.08 1.01
N ILE A 113 -8.43 -4.08 2.31
CA ILE A 113 -7.43 -4.31 3.37
C ILE A 113 -6.77 -5.68 3.21
N ILE A 114 -7.57 -6.74 3.02
CA ILE A 114 -7.07 -8.11 2.84
C ILE A 114 -6.22 -8.20 1.58
N PHE A 115 -6.68 -7.63 0.47
CA PHE A 115 -5.94 -7.63 -0.80
C PHE A 115 -4.59 -6.91 -0.66
N THR A 116 -4.58 -5.71 -0.07
CA THR A 116 -3.33 -4.96 0.18
C THR A 116 -2.39 -5.71 1.10
N GLY A 117 -2.91 -6.36 2.16
CA GLY A 117 -2.09 -7.14 3.09
C GLY A 117 -1.42 -8.34 2.41
N LEU A 118 -2.19 -9.10 1.61
CA LEU A 118 -1.66 -10.22 0.83
C LEU A 118 -0.65 -9.76 -0.22
N PHE A 119 -0.89 -8.63 -0.87
CA PHE A 119 0.04 -8.04 -1.83
C PHE A 119 1.34 -7.62 -1.14
N VAL A 120 1.30 -6.84 -0.06
CA VAL A 120 2.49 -6.43 0.69
C VAL A 120 3.28 -7.64 1.18
N PHE A 121 2.59 -8.68 1.65
CA PHE A 121 3.22 -9.92 2.06
C PHE A 121 3.91 -10.65 0.90
N SER A 122 3.31 -10.68 -0.30
CA SER A 122 3.91 -11.33 -1.45
C SER A 122 5.17 -10.60 -1.94
N ILE A 123 5.16 -9.26 -1.98
CA ILE A 123 6.38 -8.48 -2.30
C ILE A 123 7.44 -8.59 -1.20
N ALA A 124 7.07 -8.75 0.07
CA ALA A 124 8.03 -9.02 1.14
C ALA A 124 8.76 -10.36 0.92
N ILE A 125 8.02 -11.42 0.59
CA ILE A 125 8.62 -12.72 0.25
C ILE A 125 9.52 -12.59 -0.97
N LEU A 126 9.06 -11.93 -2.03
CA LEU A 126 9.85 -11.73 -3.24
C LEU A 126 11.13 -10.93 -2.97
N GLY A 127 11.07 -9.89 -2.14
CA GLY A 127 12.24 -9.10 -1.76
C GLY A 127 13.28 -9.91 -0.99
N ILE A 128 12.84 -10.73 -0.03
CA ILE A 128 13.73 -11.60 0.74
C ILE A 128 14.36 -12.67 -0.17
N LEU A 129 13.58 -13.29 -1.05
CA LEU A 129 14.09 -14.27 -2.03
C LEU A 129 15.08 -13.62 -2.99
N PHE A 130 14.80 -12.41 -3.47
CA PHE A 130 15.70 -11.67 -4.34
C PHE A 130 17.04 -11.39 -3.64
N GLY A 131 17.00 -10.90 -2.41
CA GLY A 131 18.20 -10.66 -1.60
C GLY A 131 19.04 -11.93 -1.43
N TYR A 132 18.42 -13.05 -1.09
CA TYR A 132 19.12 -14.32 -0.89
C TYR A 132 19.76 -14.90 -2.17
N LEU A 133 19.13 -14.69 -3.33
CA LEU A 133 19.57 -15.25 -4.61
C LEU A 133 20.62 -14.39 -5.32
N PHE A 134 20.53 -13.06 -5.21
CA PHE A 134 21.28 -12.14 -6.07
C PHE A 134 22.27 -11.22 -5.33
N LEU A 135 22.16 -11.07 -4.00
CA LEU A 135 23.07 -10.25 -3.19
C LEU A 135 24.06 -11.12 -2.40
N ASP A 136 25.11 -10.48 -1.88
CA ASP A 136 26.17 -11.16 -1.15
C ASP A 136 25.66 -11.81 0.13
N LYS A 137 26.04 -13.08 0.34
CA LYS A 137 25.60 -13.88 1.48
C LYS A 137 26.38 -13.50 2.73
N THR A 138 25.67 -13.07 3.76
CA THR A 138 26.26 -12.68 5.05
C THR A 138 25.51 -13.34 6.19
N SER A 139 26.22 -13.64 7.29
CA SER A 139 25.65 -14.24 8.51
C SER A 139 25.04 -13.20 9.45
N SER A 140 25.52 -11.95 9.36
CA SER A 140 25.06 -10.81 10.13
C SER A 140 25.01 -9.55 9.27
N THR A 141 24.10 -8.64 9.60
CA THR A 141 23.90 -7.40 8.83
C THR A 141 23.60 -6.22 9.74
N VAL A 142 24.05 -5.05 9.30
CA VAL A 142 23.77 -3.78 9.95
C VAL A 142 22.65 -3.08 9.19
N PHE A 143 21.64 -2.62 9.92
CA PHE A 143 20.64 -1.67 9.43
C PHE A 143 21.01 -0.25 9.92
N PHE A 144 20.17 0.75 9.62
CA PHE A 144 20.45 2.16 9.98
C PHE A 144 20.37 2.47 11.49
N ASP A 145 20.07 1.51 12.34
CA ASP A 145 20.19 1.65 13.80
C ASP A 145 21.62 1.41 14.31
N GLY A 146 22.52 0.92 13.46
CA GLY A 146 23.89 0.58 13.84
C GLY A 146 24.01 -0.73 14.62
N ASN A 147 22.92 -1.47 14.82
CA ASN A 147 22.95 -2.75 15.51
C ASN A 147 23.28 -3.88 14.53
N ASN A 148 24.06 -4.86 15.00
CA ASN A 148 24.31 -6.09 14.27
C ASN A 148 23.13 -7.05 14.46
N TYR A 149 22.48 -7.43 13.37
CA TYR A 149 21.40 -8.40 13.36
C TYR A 149 21.88 -9.73 12.80
N ASN A 150 21.58 -10.81 13.52
CA ASN A 150 21.66 -12.16 12.99
C ASN A 150 20.49 -12.43 12.03
N LEU A 151 20.54 -13.55 11.30
CA LEU A 151 19.50 -14.00 10.36
C LEU A 151 18.05 -13.79 10.84
N VAL A 152 17.73 -14.25 12.06
CA VAL A 152 16.38 -14.13 12.64
C VAL A 152 16.02 -12.66 12.91
N GLY A 153 16.99 -11.89 13.42
CA GLY A 153 16.81 -10.47 13.70
C GLY A 153 16.56 -9.67 12.43
N ALA A 154 17.31 -9.94 11.36
CA ALA A 154 17.13 -9.28 10.07
C ALA A 154 15.80 -9.64 9.41
N PHE A 155 15.36 -10.90 9.51
CA PHE A 155 14.04 -11.32 9.05
C PHE A 155 12.91 -10.57 9.77
N LEU A 156 12.97 -10.47 11.11
CA LEU A 156 12.00 -9.71 11.89
C LEU A 156 12.03 -8.22 11.58
N TYR A 157 13.22 -7.65 11.34
CA TYR A 157 13.37 -6.26 10.94
C TYR A 157 12.68 -5.99 9.60
N ASN A 158 12.90 -6.85 8.61
CA ASN A 158 12.23 -6.77 7.31
C ASN A 158 10.71 -6.84 7.47
N LEU A 159 10.20 -7.81 8.24
CA LEU A 159 8.75 -7.91 8.50
C LEU A 159 8.18 -6.64 9.14
N LYS A 160 8.88 -6.04 10.12
CA LYS A 160 8.47 -4.76 10.70
C LYS A 160 8.46 -3.63 9.66
N PHE A 161 9.47 -3.56 8.80
CA PHE A 161 9.55 -2.57 7.73
C PHE A 161 8.33 -2.64 6.79
N TYR A 162 8.02 -3.83 6.27
CA TYR A 162 6.83 -4.04 5.43
C TYR A 162 5.51 -3.83 6.20
N GLY A 163 5.50 -4.09 7.51
CA GLY A 163 4.35 -3.81 8.38
C GLY A 163 4.06 -2.31 8.51
N VAL A 164 5.08 -1.47 8.65
CA VAL A 164 4.90 0.00 8.67
C VAL A 164 4.45 0.51 7.30
N GLU A 165 5.04 0.00 6.21
CA GLU A 165 4.59 0.33 4.85
C GLU A 165 3.11 -0.03 4.64
N PHE A 166 2.67 -1.19 5.13
CA PHE A 166 1.25 -1.57 5.07
C PHE A 166 0.34 -0.55 5.76
N ILE A 167 0.72 -0.03 6.93
CA ILE A 167 -0.04 1.01 7.64
C ILE A 167 -0.12 2.31 6.81
N ILE A 168 0.97 2.68 6.13
CA ILE A 168 0.99 3.83 5.21
C ILE A 168 -0.02 3.61 4.08
N LEU A 169 -0.08 2.41 3.51
CA LEU A 169 -1.04 2.08 2.45
C LEU A 169 -2.49 2.05 2.91
N LEU A 170 -2.75 1.75 4.18
CA LEU A 170 -4.09 1.89 4.75
C LEU A 170 -4.54 3.35 4.81
N SER A 171 -3.62 4.29 5.04
CA SER A 171 -3.94 5.72 4.99
C SER A 171 -4.34 6.16 3.58
N LEU A 172 -3.62 5.65 2.56
CA LEU A 172 -3.96 5.87 1.15
C LEU A 172 -5.29 5.24 0.77
N LEU A 173 -5.56 4.00 1.21
CA LEU A 173 -6.85 3.34 1.01
C LEU A 173 -8.00 4.19 1.55
N GLY A 174 -7.82 4.75 2.75
CA GLY A 174 -8.78 5.64 3.36
C GLY A 174 -9.08 6.88 2.52
N ILE A 175 -8.04 7.59 2.08
CA ILE A 175 -8.15 8.75 1.18
C ILE A 175 -8.84 8.38 -0.14
N SER A 176 -8.36 7.33 -0.81
CA SER A 176 -8.92 6.83 -2.07
C SER A 176 -10.37 6.36 -1.92
N SER A 177 -10.79 5.89 -0.74
CA SER A 177 -12.18 5.49 -0.50
C SER A 177 -13.14 6.68 -0.53
N ILE A 178 -12.76 7.81 0.07
CA ILE A 178 -13.57 9.04 0.05
C ILE A 178 -13.68 9.56 -1.38
N VAL A 179 -12.53 9.74 -2.05
CA VAL A 179 -12.49 10.25 -3.41
C VAL A 179 -13.23 9.31 -4.36
N GLY A 180 -13.06 7.99 -4.17
CA GLY A 180 -13.73 6.97 -4.94
C GLY A 180 -15.25 7.03 -4.85
N ILE A 181 -15.81 7.24 -3.65
CA ILE A 181 -17.27 7.36 -3.46
C ILE A 181 -17.82 8.66 -4.03
N LEU A 182 -17.07 9.76 -3.98
CA LEU A 182 -17.51 11.06 -4.49
C LEU A 182 -17.40 11.17 -6.01
N SER A 183 -16.53 10.37 -6.62
CA SER A 183 -16.26 10.44 -8.05
C SER A 183 -17.35 9.73 -8.86
N PRO A 184 -17.60 10.18 -10.11
CA PRO A 184 -18.57 9.55 -10.99
C PRO A 184 -17.98 8.35 -11.77
N ASN A 185 -16.65 8.25 -11.87
CA ASN A 185 -15.97 7.14 -12.52
C ASN A 185 -14.59 6.87 -11.92
N SER A 186 -14.04 5.69 -12.22
CA SER A 186 -12.76 5.22 -11.68
C SER A 186 -11.54 6.06 -12.13
N VAL A 187 -11.61 6.70 -13.29
CA VAL A 187 -10.51 7.54 -13.80
C VAL A 187 -10.43 8.86 -13.03
N ILE A 188 -11.57 9.51 -12.81
CA ILE A 188 -11.66 10.73 -12.00
C ILE A 188 -11.29 10.43 -10.55
N ALA A 189 -11.71 9.28 -10.02
CA ALA A 189 -11.31 8.84 -8.68
C ALA A 189 -9.80 8.66 -8.55
N TYR A 190 -9.18 8.02 -9.56
CA TYR A 190 -7.73 7.84 -9.60
C TYR A 190 -7.02 9.20 -9.62
N LEU A 191 -7.35 10.07 -10.59
CA LEU A 191 -6.74 11.39 -10.71
C LEU A 191 -6.96 12.24 -9.46
N GLY A 192 -8.18 12.24 -8.91
CA GLY A 192 -8.49 12.97 -7.69
C GLY A 192 -7.70 12.48 -6.48
N SER A 193 -7.52 11.16 -6.32
CA SER A 193 -6.74 10.60 -5.22
C SER A 193 -5.25 10.95 -5.35
N LEU A 194 -4.72 10.91 -6.58
CA LEU A 194 -3.35 11.31 -6.87
C LEU A 194 -3.12 12.80 -6.64
N SER A 195 -3.99 13.66 -7.18
CA SER A 195 -3.92 15.12 -6.98
C SER A 195 -3.99 15.50 -5.50
N LEU A 196 -4.84 14.82 -4.73
CA LEU A 196 -4.97 15.05 -3.29
C LEU A 196 -3.68 14.62 -2.56
N CYS A 197 -3.14 13.44 -2.85
CA CYS A 197 -1.89 12.98 -2.23
C CYS A 197 -0.71 13.90 -2.56
N VAL A 198 -0.55 14.26 -3.84
CA VAL A 198 0.50 15.20 -4.26
C VAL A 198 0.30 16.56 -3.61
N GLY A 199 -0.93 17.08 -3.57
CA GLY A 199 -1.25 18.34 -2.90
C GLY A 199 -0.90 18.33 -1.40
N LEU A 200 -1.25 17.25 -0.68
CA LEU A 200 -0.96 17.12 0.75
C LEU A 200 0.56 17.13 1.03
N VAL A 201 1.37 16.50 0.18
CA VAL A 201 2.84 16.51 0.31
C VAL A 201 3.41 17.93 0.31
N TYR A 202 2.82 18.85 -0.46
CA TYR A 202 3.27 20.25 -0.50
C TYR A 202 2.68 21.12 0.61
N LEU A 203 1.52 20.74 1.18
CA LEU A 203 0.84 21.52 2.20
C LEU A 203 1.46 21.38 3.59
N SER A 204 1.97 20.20 3.95
CA SER A 204 2.55 19.98 5.28
C SER A 204 3.68 18.96 5.27
N GLN A 205 4.68 19.21 6.12
CA GLN A 205 5.80 18.30 6.37
C GLN A 205 5.34 16.93 6.86
N ILE A 206 4.21 16.87 7.57
CA ILE A 206 3.65 15.62 8.10
C ILE A 206 3.31 14.64 6.97
N PHE A 207 2.91 15.12 5.79
CA PHE A 207 2.48 14.26 4.68
C PHE A 207 3.62 13.84 3.74
N ARG A 208 4.86 14.24 4.01
CA ARG A 208 6.02 13.86 3.18
C ARG A 208 6.26 12.35 3.12
N PHE A 209 5.77 11.59 4.11
CA PHE A 209 5.84 10.13 4.07
C PHE A 209 5.13 9.51 2.85
N MET A 210 4.19 10.22 2.22
CA MET A 210 3.50 9.76 1.01
C MET A 210 4.42 9.70 -0.22
N ALA A 211 5.51 10.48 -0.23
CA ALA A 211 6.50 10.46 -1.29
C ALA A 211 7.79 9.75 -0.87
N PHE A 212 8.21 9.90 0.39
CA PHE A 212 9.49 9.41 0.90
C PHE A 212 9.31 8.42 2.07
N SER A 213 8.46 7.40 1.93
CA SER A 213 8.09 6.53 3.07
C SER A 213 9.28 5.88 3.77
N SER A 214 10.29 5.44 3.02
CA SER A 214 11.35 4.59 3.57
C SER A 214 12.20 5.28 4.62
N GLN A 215 12.53 6.56 4.45
CA GLN A 215 13.27 7.33 5.46
C GLN A 215 12.48 7.39 6.76
N PHE A 216 11.19 7.69 6.67
CA PHE A 216 10.32 7.71 7.85
C PHE A 216 10.11 6.32 8.46
N ILE A 217 10.05 5.25 7.65
CA ILE A 217 9.96 3.88 8.18
C ILE A 217 11.23 3.54 8.96
N PHE A 218 12.41 3.88 8.43
CA PHE A 218 13.66 3.71 9.16
C PHE A 218 13.68 4.53 10.46
N ASP A 219 13.14 5.75 10.46
CA ASP A 219 13.01 6.56 11.69
C ASP A 219 12.07 5.95 12.72
N VAL A 220 10.97 5.36 12.26
CA VAL A 220 10.02 4.65 13.12
C VAL A 220 10.71 3.43 13.75
N LEU A 221 11.43 2.63 12.96
CA LEU A 221 12.14 1.44 13.45
C LEU A 221 13.29 1.78 14.40
N ASN A 222 13.92 2.94 14.20
CA ASN A 222 14.96 3.48 15.07
C ASN A 222 14.39 4.22 16.30
N ASN A 223 13.08 4.19 16.53
CA ASN A 223 12.36 4.92 17.59
C ASN A 223 12.57 6.45 17.59
N LYS A 224 13.00 7.03 16.46
CA LYS A 224 13.16 8.48 16.29
C LYS A 224 11.83 9.18 16.02
N ASN A 225 10.91 8.49 15.33
CA ASN A 225 9.65 9.08 14.90
C ASN A 225 8.44 8.13 15.07
N THR A 226 7.92 8.02 16.29
CA THR A 226 6.71 7.23 16.57
C THR A 226 5.42 7.92 16.09
N THR A 227 5.48 9.21 15.76
CA THR A 227 4.31 10.01 15.36
C THR A 227 3.73 9.59 14.01
N LEU A 228 4.54 9.01 13.12
CA LEU A 228 4.07 8.53 11.81
C LEU A 228 3.02 7.44 11.93
N ILE A 229 3.25 6.42 12.76
CA ILE A 229 2.29 5.32 12.92
C ILE A 229 0.96 5.88 13.41
N ILE A 230 1.00 6.79 14.38
CA ILE A 230 -0.19 7.43 14.95
C ILE A 230 -0.91 8.27 13.89
N SER A 231 -0.19 9.07 13.09
CA SER A 231 -0.81 9.91 12.06
C SER A 231 -1.43 9.07 10.94
N CYS A 232 -0.73 8.06 10.42
CA CYS A 232 -1.24 7.17 9.37
C CYS A 232 -2.46 6.38 9.85
N THR A 233 -2.45 5.85 11.07
CA THR A 233 -3.59 5.13 11.64
C THR A 233 -4.80 6.04 11.86
N LEU A 234 -4.59 7.26 12.38
CA LEU A 234 -5.67 8.24 12.52
C LEU A 234 -6.26 8.63 11.17
N ILE A 235 -5.42 8.93 10.16
CA ILE A 235 -5.88 9.24 8.80
C ILE A 235 -6.70 8.09 8.25
N ALA A 236 -6.21 6.85 8.33
CA ALA A 236 -6.93 5.67 7.86
C ALA A 236 -8.29 5.51 8.55
N VAL A 237 -8.34 5.58 9.89
CA VAL A 237 -9.58 5.40 10.66
C VAL A 237 -10.58 6.52 10.35
N ILE A 238 -10.17 7.78 10.39
CA ILE A 238 -11.05 8.93 10.15
C ILE A 238 -11.62 8.87 8.73
N THR A 239 -10.78 8.60 7.74
CA THR A 239 -11.22 8.59 6.34
C THR A 239 -12.09 7.39 6.01
N LEU A 240 -11.83 6.21 6.59
CA LEU A 240 -12.69 5.03 6.44
C LEU A 240 -14.04 5.21 7.14
N ILE A 241 -14.09 5.84 8.32
CA ILE A 241 -15.36 6.16 8.98
C ILE A 241 -16.14 7.18 8.15
N ALA A 242 -15.46 8.23 7.67
CA ALA A 242 -16.08 9.25 6.81
C ALA A 242 -16.64 8.64 5.52
N SER A 243 -15.92 7.70 4.89
CA SER A 243 -16.37 7.04 3.67
C SER A 243 -17.65 6.23 3.90
N VAL A 244 -17.77 5.52 5.03
CA VAL A 244 -19.01 4.82 5.42
C VAL A 244 -20.17 5.81 5.63
N ILE A 245 -19.93 6.94 6.29
CA ILE A 245 -20.96 7.97 6.54
C ILE A 245 -21.44 8.60 5.23
N ILE A 246 -20.50 8.99 4.35
CA ILE A 246 -20.81 9.58 3.04
C ILE A 246 -21.60 8.59 2.19
N PHE A 247 -21.17 7.33 2.13
CA PHE A 247 -21.87 6.29 1.38
C PHE A 247 -23.30 6.05 1.87
N LYS A 248 -23.51 6.08 3.19
CA LYS A 248 -24.85 5.94 3.79
C LYS A 248 -25.80 7.07 3.36
N ARG A 249 -25.29 8.30 3.25
CA ARG A 249 -26.07 9.50 2.88
C ARG A 249 -26.26 9.66 1.38
N LYS A 250 -25.44 9.02 0.55
CA LYS A 250 -25.53 9.12 -0.90
C LYS A 250 -26.76 8.34 -1.38
N ASP A 251 -27.72 9.07 -1.96
CA ASP A 251 -28.86 8.49 -2.64
C ASP A 251 -28.51 8.28 -4.11
N TYR A 252 -28.62 7.02 -4.52
CA TYR A 252 -28.31 6.55 -5.86
C TYR A 252 -29.58 6.34 -6.70
N LEU A 253 -30.67 7.01 -6.32
CA LEU A 253 -32.01 6.88 -6.93
C LEU A 253 -32.29 7.87 -8.06
N TYR A 254 -31.26 8.58 -8.56
CA TYR A 254 -31.34 9.42 -9.75
C TYR A 254 -30.41 8.86 -10.84
#